data_AF-A0AAD0YKY3-F1
#
_entry.id   AF-A0AAD0YKY3-F1
#
_cell.length_a   1.000
_cell.length_b   1.000
_cell.length_c   1.000
_cell.angle_alpha   90.00
_cell.angle_beta   90.00
_cell.angle_gamma   90.00
#
_symmetry.space_group_name_H-M   'P 1'
#
loop_
_entity.id
_entity.type
_entity.pdbx_description
1 polymer ?
#
loop_
_entity_poly.entity_id
_entity_poly.type
_entity_poly.pdbx_seq_one_letter_code
_entity_poly.pdbx_strand_id
1 'polypeptide(L)'
;MSDKSSVLKKVKKIVSTEVGITGAELVSQCRKQEFVYARMIFTCICNKRFGITQREIAAYLKLKQPMISLYLSNTIKDLEFNERFIKKYNSCYERLKKLDEVYNKLETRNRILSK
;
A
#
# COMPACT_ATOMS: atom_id res chain seq x y z
N MET A 1 -11.63 14.77 5.17
CA MET A 1 -10.36 14.17 5.64
C MET A 1 -10.45 12.66 5.41
N SER A 2 -9.62 12.10 4.54
CA SER A 2 -9.55 10.64 4.40
C SER A 2 -9.06 10.06 5.73
N ASP A 3 -9.89 9.26 6.40
CA ASP A 3 -9.48 8.58 7.62
C ASP A 3 -8.25 7.72 7.31
N LYS A 4 -7.11 8.05 7.92
CA LYS A 4 -5.83 7.33 7.71
C LYS A 4 -5.98 5.83 7.96
N SER A 5 -6.87 5.43 8.88
CA SER A 5 -7.23 4.03 9.12
C SER A 5 -7.89 3.38 7.90
N SER A 6 -8.79 4.10 7.24
CA SER A 6 -9.41 3.66 5.97
C SER A 6 -8.37 3.48 4.86
N VAL A 7 -7.41 4.41 4.75
CA VAL A 7 -6.30 4.30 3.79
C VAL A 7 -5.45 3.05 4.04
N LEU A 8 -5.04 2.82 5.29
CA LEU A 8 -4.25 1.63 5.66
C LEU A 8 -5.00 0.34 5.31
N LYS A 9 -6.31 0.26 5.58
CA LYS A 9 -7.14 -0.90 5.20
C LYS A 9 -7.26 -1.06 3.69
N LYS A 10 -7.49 0.04 2.93
CA LYS A 10 -7.56 0.05 1.46
C LYS A 10 -6.25 -0.47 0.86
N VAL A 11 -5.12 0.11 1.26
CA VAL A 11 -3.80 -0.28 0.75
C VAL A 11 -3.47 -1.72 1.14
N LYS A 12 -3.76 -2.14 2.38
CA LYS A 12 -3.56 -3.53 2.81
C LYS A 12 -4.29 -4.50 1.88
N LYS A 13 -5.57 -4.25 1.60
CA LYS A 13 -6.38 -5.11 0.72
C LYS A 13 -5.76 -5.24 -0.66
N ILE A 14 -5.40 -4.11 -1.27
CA ILE A 14 -4.81 -4.07 -2.61
C ILE A 14 -3.48 -4.83 -2.63
N VAL A 15 -2.56 -4.48 -1.74
CA VAL A 15 -1.23 -5.12 -1.71
C VAL A 15 -1.33 -6.63 -1.48
N SER A 16 -2.20 -7.05 -0.56
CA SER A 16 -2.42 -8.47 -0.28
C SER A 16 -2.89 -9.21 -1.54
N THR A 17 -3.90 -8.65 -2.23
CA THR A 17 -4.42 -9.23 -3.49
C THR A 17 -3.37 -9.27 -4.60
N GLU A 18 -2.67 -8.16 -4.85
CA GLU A 18 -1.73 -8.08 -5.97
C GLU A 18 -0.47 -8.92 -5.74
N VAL A 19 0.00 -9.01 -4.49
CA VAL A 19 1.17 -9.84 -4.14
C VAL A 19 0.81 -11.33 -4.05
N GLY A 20 -0.46 -11.66 -3.79
CA GLY A 20 -0.94 -13.04 -3.67
C GLY A 20 -0.86 -13.60 -2.25
N ILE A 21 -1.05 -12.73 -1.25
CA ILE A 21 -1.08 -13.11 0.18
C ILE A 21 -2.36 -12.63 0.84
N THR A 22 -2.62 -13.08 2.06
CA THR A 22 -3.71 -12.58 2.89
C THR A 22 -3.31 -11.31 3.64
N GLY A 23 -4.31 -10.52 4.04
CA GLY A 23 -4.06 -9.34 4.88
C GLY A 23 -3.52 -9.68 6.27
N ALA A 24 -3.72 -10.91 6.76
CA ALA A 24 -3.13 -11.37 8.02
C ALA A 24 -1.64 -11.66 7.85
N GLU A 25 -1.25 -12.29 6.74
CA GLU A 25 0.16 -12.57 6.41
C GLU A 25 0.98 -11.30 6.23
N LEU A 26 0.39 -10.26 5.62
CA LEU A 26 1.03 -8.95 5.48
C LEU A 26 1.44 -8.35 6.84
N VAL A 27 0.55 -8.44 7.84
CA VAL A 27 0.78 -7.91 9.20
C VAL A 27 1.57 -8.89 10.09
N SER A 28 1.71 -10.14 9.66
CA SER A 28 2.51 -11.12 10.39
C SER A 28 3.98 -10.74 10.41
N GLN A 29 4.73 -11.21 11.42
CA GLN A 29 6.18 -11.01 11.50
C GLN A 29 6.99 -12.08 10.74
N CYS A 30 6.34 -12.94 9.96
CA CYS A 30 6.99 -13.99 9.19
C CYS A 30 7.91 -13.40 8.10
N ARG A 31 9.14 -13.91 7.96
CA ARG A 31 10.16 -13.31 7.08
C ARG A 31 10.24 -13.94 5.69
N LYS A 32 9.18 -14.65 5.25
CA LYS A 32 9.08 -15.10 3.85
C LYS A 32 9.22 -13.91 2.92
N GLN A 33 9.99 -14.06 1.85
CA GLN A 33 10.32 -12.98 0.92
C GLN A 33 9.07 -12.24 0.41
N GLU A 34 8.03 -12.98 0.05
CA GLU A 34 6.76 -12.42 -0.45
C GLU A 34 6.05 -11.54 0.59
N PHE A 35 6.16 -11.88 1.88
CA PHE A 35 5.54 -11.09 2.94
C PHE A 35 6.36 -9.83 3.22
N VAL A 36 7.69 -9.93 3.14
CA VAL A 36 8.59 -8.79 3.24
C VAL A 36 8.34 -7.83 2.07
N TYR A 37 8.23 -8.34 0.84
CA TYR A 37 7.89 -7.54 -0.34
C TYR A 37 6.53 -6.87 -0.20
N ALA A 38 5.51 -7.59 0.25
CA ALA A 38 4.21 -6.99 0.53
C ALA A 38 4.31 -5.85 1.54
N ARG A 39 5.05 -6.02 2.64
CA ARG A 39 5.25 -4.93 3.62
C ARG A 39 6.03 -3.76 3.03
N MET A 40 7.04 -4.00 2.22
CA MET A 40 7.81 -2.95 1.55
C MET A 40 6.92 -2.11 0.62
N ILE A 41 6.15 -2.77 -0.25
CA ILE A 41 5.19 -2.11 -1.15
C ILE A 41 4.15 -1.34 -0.34
N PHE A 42 3.54 -1.96 0.67
CA PHE A 42 2.58 -1.34 1.56
C PHE A 42 3.14 -0.07 2.22
N THR A 43 4.33 -0.19 2.83
CA THR A 43 5.02 0.92 3.50
C THR A 43 5.31 2.06 2.53
N CYS A 44 5.82 1.76 1.34
CA CYS A 44 6.14 2.77 0.33
C CYS A 44 4.88 3.52 -0.12
N ILE A 45 3.80 2.80 -0.48
CA ILE A 45 2.54 3.42 -0.90
C ILE A 45 1.96 4.29 0.21
N CYS A 46 1.83 3.75 1.42
CA CYS A 46 1.27 4.50 2.55
C CYS A 46 2.07 5.77 2.86
N ASN A 47 3.40 5.69 2.83
CA ASN A 47 4.25 6.84 3.15
C ASN A 47 4.31 7.86 2.00
N LYS A 48 4.62 7.41 0.79
CA LYS A 48 4.92 8.31 -0.35
C LYS A 48 3.68 8.84 -1.03
N ARG A 49 2.61 8.04 -1.19
CA ARG A 49 1.37 8.47 -1.85
C ARG A 49 0.38 9.13 -0.90
N PHE A 50 0.28 8.63 0.33
CA PHE A 50 -0.76 9.05 1.27
C PHE A 50 -0.24 9.83 2.48
N GLY A 51 1.07 10.09 2.57
CA GLY A 51 1.65 10.89 3.65
C GLY A 51 1.51 10.27 5.04
N ILE A 52 1.29 8.95 5.13
CA ILE A 52 1.19 8.28 6.42
C ILE A 52 2.59 8.20 7.04
N THR A 53 2.70 8.61 8.31
CA THR A 53 3.98 8.67 8.99
C THR A 53 4.55 7.27 9.23
N GLN A 54 5.88 7.16 9.32
CA GLN A 54 6.52 5.87 9.60
C GLN A 54 6.06 5.27 10.94
N ARG A 55 5.78 6.12 11.94
CA ARG A 55 5.24 5.71 13.25
C ARG A 55 3.85 5.08 13.12
N GLU A 56 2.96 5.67 12.33
CA GLU A 56 1.62 5.13 12.09
C GLU A 56 1.67 3.79 11.33
N ILE A 57 2.55 3.68 10.33
CA ILE A 57 2.77 2.43 9.58
C ILE A 57 3.35 1.35 10.51
N ALA A 58 4.34 1.71 11.33
CA ALA A 58 4.97 0.81 12.30
C ALA A 58 3.95 0.25 13.29
N ALA A 59 3.09 1.12 13.83
CA ALA A 59 1.99 0.74 14.72
C ALA A 59 1.01 -0.23 14.03
N TYR A 60 0.64 0.05 12.78
CA TYR A 60 -0.27 -0.80 12.00
C TYR A 60 0.32 -2.19 11.73
N LEU A 61 1.60 -2.27 11.36
CA LEU A 61 2.30 -3.51 11.07
C LEU A 61 2.82 -4.24 12.31
N LYS A 62 2.69 -3.66 13.52
CA LYS A 62 3.28 -4.16 14.76
C LYS A 62 4.80 -4.39 14.63
N LEU A 63 5.47 -3.43 14.01
CA LEU A 63 6.93 -3.40 13.79
C LEU A 63 7.56 -2.18 14.47
N LYS A 64 8.88 -2.20 14.64
CA LYS A 64 9.63 -1.02 15.10
C LYS A 64 9.80 -0.03 13.94
N GLN A 65 9.75 1.27 14.22
CA GLN A 65 9.92 2.32 13.21
C GLN A 65 11.19 2.17 12.34
N PRO A 66 12.37 1.77 12.86
CA PRO A 66 13.55 1.57 12.02
C PRO A 66 13.34 0.54 10.90
N MET A 67 12.48 -0.47 11.11
CA MET A 67 12.13 -1.42 10.04
C MET A 67 11.36 -0.75 8.91
N ILE A 68 10.53 0.23 9.22
CA ILE A 68 9.79 1.00 8.21
C ILE A 68 10.76 1.84 7.38
N SER A 69 11.75 2.47 8.03
CA SER A 69 12.81 3.18 7.32
C SER A 69 13.61 2.24 6.40
N LEU A 70 13.99 1.06 6.89
CA LEU A 70 14.67 0.04 6.08
C LEU A 70 13.84 -0.38 4.86
N TYR A 71 12.54 -0.62 5.05
CA TYR A 71 11.63 -0.96 3.94
C TYR A 71 11.55 0.14 2.89
N LEU A 72 11.51 1.41 3.29
CA LEU A 72 11.53 2.52 2.35
C LEU A 72 12.84 2.56 1.55
N SER A 73 13.98 2.42 2.21
CA SER A 73 15.29 2.40 1.54
C SER A 73 15.45 1.22 0.60
N ASN A 74 15.04 0.02 1.03
CA ASN A 74 15.14 -1.18 0.20
C ASN A 74 14.17 -1.14 -0.99
N THR A 75 13.00 -0.49 -0.82
CA THR A 75 12.05 -0.33 -1.94
C THR A 75 12.67 0.45 -3.09
N ILE A 76 13.49 1.47 -2.82
CA ILE A 76 14.18 2.23 -3.86
C ILE A 76 15.09 1.30 -4.67
N LYS A 77 15.92 0.50 -3.98
CA LYS A 77 16.84 -0.45 -4.62
C LYS A 77 16.09 -1.52 -5.43
N ASP A 78 15.02 -2.09 -4.87
CA ASP A 78 14.23 -3.11 -5.56
C ASP A 78 13.47 -2.52 -6.77
N LEU A 79 13.08 -1.24 -6.74
CA LEU A 79 12.48 -0.59 -7.91
C LEU A 79 13.49 -0.33 -9.04
N GLU A 80 14.78 -0.32 -8.75
CA GLU A 80 15.84 -0.15 -9.75
C GLU A 80 16.23 -1.49 -10.38
N PHE A 81 16.34 -2.56 -9.58
CA PHE A 81 17.02 -3.79 -10.01
C PHE A 81 16.17 -5.06 -9.96
N ASN A 82 14.96 -5.03 -9.42
CA ASN A 82 14.16 -6.23 -9.18
C ASN A 82 12.87 -6.23 -9.99
N GLU A 83 12.90 -6.80 -11.20
CA GLU A 83 11.74 -6.85 -12.10
C GLU A 83 10.48 -7.46 -11.47
N ARG A 84 10.65 -8.50 -10.65
CA ARG A 84 9.51 -9.15 -9.97
C ARG A 84 8.86 -8.18 -8.99
N PHE A 85 9.66 -7.45 -8.22
CA PHE A 85 9.17 -6.43 -7.31
C PHE A 85 8.49 -5.28 -8.06
N ILE A 86 9.13 -4.76 -9.12
CA ILE A 86 8.62 -3.67 -9.96
C ILE A 86 7.23 -4.02 -10.51
N LYS A 87 7.05 -5.23 -11.07
CA LYS A 87 5.76 -5.69 -11.60
C LYS A 87 4.67 -5.66 -10.53
N LYS A 88 4.95 -6.16 -9.33
CA LYS A 88 3.98 -6.18 -8.21
C LYS A 88 3.67 -4.79 -7.68
N TYR A 89 4.68 -3.94 -7.56
CA TYR A 89 4.54 -2.55 -7.15
C TYR A 89 3.66 -1.76 -8.14
N ASN A 90 3.95 -1.85 -9.43
CA ASN A 90 3.18 -1.17 -10.48
C ASN A 90 1.73 -1.68 -10.52
N SER A 91 1.51 -2.99 -10.35
CA SER A 91 0.15 -3.55 -10.29
C SER A 91 -0.66 -2.94 -9.14
N CYS A 92 -0.05 -2.76 -7.96
CA CYS A 92 -0.69 -2.06 -6.84
C CYS A 92 -1.04 -0.60 -7.16
N TYR A 93 -0.13 0.12 -7.82
CA TYR A 93 -0.35 1.52 -8.22
C TYR A 93 -1.47 1.68 -9.25
N GLU A 94 -1.48 0.83 -10.27
CA GLU A 94 -2.52 0.80 -11.30
C GLU A 94 -3.88 0.48 -10.70
N ARG A 95 -3.94 -0.49 -9.77
CA ARG A 95 -5.19 -0.82 -9.07
C ARG A 95 -5.71 0.36 -8.24
N LEU A 96 -4.83 1.06 -7.55
CA LEU A 96 -5.18 2.28 -6.80
C LEU A 96 -5.68 3.39 -7.73
N LYS A 97 -5.02 3.62 -8.87
CA LYS A 97 -5.42 4.63 -9.86
C LYS A 97 -6.82 4.35 -10.42
N LYS A 98 -7.09 3.11 -10.83
CA LYS A 98 -8.41 2.69 -11.32
C LYS A 98 -9.52 2.91 -10.29
N LEU A 99 -9.25 2.65 -9.01
CA LEU A 99 -10.23 2.92 -7.96
C LEU A 99 -10.53 4.41 -7.85
N ASP A 100 -9.50 5.25 -7.85
CA ASP A 100 -9.68 6.70 -7.74
C ASP A 100 -10.46 7.25 -8.96
N GLU A 101 -10.24 6.72 -10.17
CA GLU A 101 -11.04 7.05 -11.36
C GLU A 101 -12.52 6.66 -11.21
N VAL A 102 -12.81 5.48 -10.63
CA VAL A 102 -14.19 5.03 -10.37
C VAL A 102 -14.88 5.93 -9.35
N TYR A 103 -14.20 6.28 -8.25
CA TYR A 103 -14.74 7.19 -7.23
C TYR A 103 -15.06 8.57 -7.82
N ASN A 104 -14.16 9.14 -8.63
CA ASN A 104 -14.40 10.44 -9.27
C ASN A 104 -15.61 10.42 -10.22
N LYS A 105 -15.80 9.31 -10.96
CA LYS A 105 -16.97 9.12 -11.83
C LYS A 105 -18.28 9.03 -11.03
N LEU A 106 -18.27 8.30 -9.92
CA LEU A 106 -19.44 8.18 -9.04
C LEU A 106 -19.81 9.50 -8.38
N GLU A 107 -18.83 10.26 -7.88
CA GLU A 107 -19.08 11.59 -7.32
C GLU A 107 -19.67 12.54 -8.36
N THR A 108 -19.13 12.54 -9.57
CA THR A 108 -19.66 13.35 -10.68
C THR A 108 -21.10 12.99 -10.98
N ARG A 109 -21.43 11.69 -11.08
CA ARG A 109 -22.79 11.22 -11.31
C ARG A 109 -23.75 11.63 -10.20
N ASN A 110 -23.35 11.48 -8.94
CA ASN A 110 -24.19 11.86 -7.80
C ASN A 110 -24.46 13.37 -7.76
N ARG A 111 -23.47 14.20 -8.08
CA ARG A 111 -23.68 15.66 -8.20
C ARG A 111 -24.67 16.06 -9.29
N ILE A 112 -24.73 15.31 -10.39
CA ILE A 112 -25.70 15.53 -11.46
C ILE A 112 -27.11 15.12 -10.99
N LEU A 113 -27.24 14.01 -10.27
CA LEU A 113 -28.53 13.50 -9.79
C LEU A 113 -29.11 14.26 -8.57
N SER A 114 -28.26 15.00 -7.85
CA SER A 114 -28.67 15.86 -6.73
C SER A 114 -29.04 17.29 -7.13
N LYS A 115 -29.05 17.61 -8.43
CA LYS A 115 -29.53 18.88 -8.99
C LYS A 115 -30.85 18.66 -9.71
#